data_AF-A0A965YP83-F1
#
_entry.id   AF-A0A965YP83-F1
#
_cell.length_a   1.000
_cell.length_b   1.000
_cell.length_c   1.000
_cell.angle_alpha   90.00
_cell.angle_beta   90.00
_cell.angle_gamma   90.00
#
_symmetry.space_group_name_H-M   'P 1'
#
loop_
_entity.id
_entity.type
_entity.pdbx_description
1 polymer ?
#
loop_
_entity_poly.entity_id
_entity_poly.type
_entity_poly.pdbx_seq_one_letter_code
_entity_poly.pdbx_strand_id
1 'polypeptide(L)'
;MNDGMSRLYVYKGFAESAEFNDLCKKYGIQRGNVPLSEPMDQNEGVTRFVVRCYRLCLNRDADKDGLNYWCSNILSHTKTAKETAWGFIFSSEFLGKNVSDADYIRILYRTFLDRESDPIGLQTWLDELASGQSREHVFNGFADSSEFRKICNSYGIQ
;
A
#
# COMPACT_ATOMS: atom_id res chain seq x y z
N MET A 1 3.16 -14.55 -3.91
CA MET A 1 4.02 -14.06 -2.82
C MET A 1 4.92 -12.96 -3.35
N ASN A 2 4.39 -11.75 -3.42
CA ASN A 2 5.21 -10.53 -3.46
C ASN A 2 4.43 -9.40 -2.76
N ASP A 3 3.91 -9.75 -1.57
CA ASP A 3 3.03 -8.93 -0.73
C ASP A 3 3.83 -7.95 0.14
N GLY A 4 5.14 -7.85 -0.10
CA GLY A 4 6.08 -6.97 0.61
C GLY A 4 6.65 -7.58 1.88
N MET A 5 6.07 -8.64 2.45
CA MET A 5 6.52 -9.26 3.70
C MET A 5 7.95 -9.81 3.60
N SER A 6 8.69 -9.78 4.71
CA SER A 6 10.07 -10.25 4.72
C SER A 6 10.17 -11.77 4.59
N ARG A 7 11.38 -12.26 4.25
CA ARG A 7 11.67 -13.69 4.28
C ARG A 7 11.50 -14.29 5.69
N LEU A 8 11.70 -13.48 6.74
CA LEU A 8 11.53 -13.91 8.12
C LEU A 8 10.05 -14.10 8.46
N TYR A 9 9.17 -13.23 7.94
CA TYR A 9 7.72 -13.42 8.04
C TYR A 9 7.27 -14.72 7.38
N VAL A 10 7.73 -14.98 6.16
CA VAL A 10 7.44 -16.25 5.46
C VAL A 10 7.95 -17.44 6.26
N TYR A 11 9.19 -17.37 6.77
CA TYR A 11 9.76 -18.42 7.60
C TYR A 11 8.95 -18.67 8.88
N LYS A 12 8.49 -17.61 9.56
CA LYS A 12 7.61 -17.71 10.73
C LYS A 12 6.34 -18.51 10.39
N GLY A 13 5.69 -18.24 9.27
CA GLY A 13 4.49 -18.97 8.84
C GLY A 13 4.71 -20.50 8.77
N PHE A 14 5.88 -20.94 8.29
CA PHE A 14 6.25 -22.36 8.28
C PHE A 14 6.66 -22.86 9.67
N ALA A 15 7.59 -22.18 10.33
CA ALA A 15 8.17 -22.57 11.62
C ALA A 15 7.17 -22.52 12.79
N GLU A 16 6.02 -21.87 12.58
CA GLU A 16 4.94 -21.76 13.56
C GLU A 16 3.62 -22.37 13.11
N SER A 17 3.63 -23.09 12.00
CA SER A 17 2.48 -23.89 11.53
C SER A 17 2.13 -25.04 12.49
N ALA A 18 0.87 -25.48 12.42
CA ALA A 18 0.40 -26.63 13.19
C ALA A 18 1.15 -27.92 12.82
N GLU A 19 1.40 -28.10 11.52
CA GLU A 19 2.12 -29.25 10.97
C GLU A 19 3.55 -29.32 11.48
N PHE A 20 4.27 -28.19 11.48
CA PHE A 20 5.63 -28.14 12.01
C PHE A 20 5.65 -28.35 13.53
N ASN A 21 4.65 -27.81 14.24
CA ASN A 21 4.50 -28.03 15.67
C ASN A 21 4.28 -29.51 16.03
N ASP A 22 3.46 -30.22 15.28
CA ASP A 22 3.22 -31.65 15.49
C ASP A 22 4.45 -32.49 15.15
N LEU A 23 5.22 -32.09 14.13
CA LEU A 23 6.51 -32.70 13.82
C LEU A 23 7.50 -32.52 14.98
N CYS A 24 7.65 -31.31 15.51
CA CYS A 24 8.51 -31.04 16.66
C CYS A 24 8.14 -31.92 17.87
N LYS A 25 6.84 -32.02 18.20
CA LYS A 25 6.35 -32.89 19.28
C LYS A 25 6.68 -34.36 19.06
N LYS A 26 6.48 -34.87 17.83
CA LYS A 26 6.77 -36.26 17.48
C LYS A 26 8.22 -36.66 17.76
N TYR A 27 9.15 -35.72 17.55
CA TYR A 27 10.58 -35.95 17.77
C TYR A 27 11.09 -35.44 19.14
N GLY A 28 10.20 -35.00 20.04
CA GLY A 28 10.58 -34.47 21.35
C GLY A 28 11.37 -33.15 21.30
N ILE A 29 11.24 -32.40 20.21
CA ILE A 29 11.93 -31.12 20.00
C ILE A 29 11.03 -29.98 20.52
N GLN A 30 11.57 -29.14 21.40
CA GLN A 30 10.91 -27.89 21.77
C GLN A 30 11.01 -26.90 20.61
N ARG A 31 9.86 -26.51 20.06
CA ARG A 31 9.77 -25.54 18.97
C ARG A 31 10.21 -24.15 19.44
N GLY A 32 11.02 -23.47 18.62
CA GLY A 32 11.39 -22.07 18.84
C GLY A 32 10.29 -21.08 18.42
N ASN A 33 10.50 -19.81 18.73
CA ASN A 33 9.66 -18.69 18.27
C ASN A 33 10.49 -17.79 17.35
N VAL A 34 9.87 -17.29 16.28
CA VAL A 34 10.49 -16.36 15.34
C VAL A 34 9.97 -14.95 15.64
N PRO A 35 10.76 -14.08 16.29
CA PRO A 35 10.35 -12.70 16.52
C PRO A 35 10.38 -11.92 15.20
N LEU A 36 9.32 -11.17 14.93
CA LEU A 36 9.26 -10.20 13.85
C LEU A 36 9.38 -8.81 14.47
N SER A 37 10.43 -8.07 14.13
CA SER A 37 10.67 -6.72 14.66
C SER A 37 10.59 -5.64 13.59
N GLU A 38 10.65 -6.02 12.32
CA GLU A 38 10.58 -5.09 11.20
C GLU A 38 9.16 -4.54 11.06
N PRO A 39 8.95 -3.22 10.89
CA PRO A 39 7.63 -2.63 10.71
C PRO A 39 6.81 -3.28 9.59
N MET A 40 7.47 -3.61 8.47
CA MET A 40 6.84 -4.32 7.34
C MET A 40 6.27 -5.70 7.69
N ASP A 41 6.69 -6.29 8.81
CA ASP A 41 6.24 -7.61 9.25
C ASP A 41 5.16 -7.56 10.33
N GLN A 42 4.84 -6.36 10.86
CA GLN A 42 3.91 -6.21 11.98
C GLN A 42 2.43 -6.23 11.57
N ASN A 43 2.13 -5.85 10.33
CA ASN A 43 0.78 -5.84 9.81
C ASN A 43 0.80 -6.03 8.29
N GLU A 44 0.36 -7.20 7.83
CA GLU A 44 0.35 -7.55 6.40
C GLU A 44 -0.52 -6.59 5.57
N GLY A 45 -1.63 -6.10 6.12
CA GLY A 45 -2.51 -5.17 5.42
C GLY A 45 -1.84 -3.82 5.16
N VAL A 46 -1.17 -3.26 6.17
CA VAL A 46 -0.36 -2.04 6.02
C VAL A 46 0.73 -2.23 4.97
N THR A 47 1.47 -3.34 5.03
CA THR A 47 2.54 -3.62 4.07
C THR A 47 2.01 -3.73 2.65
N ARG A 48 0.89 -4.44 2.44
CA ARG A 48 0.26 -4.56 1.13
C ARG A 48 -0.27 -3.22 0.61
N PHE A 49 -0.77 -2.35 1.48
CA PHE A 49 -1.16 -0.98 1.10
C PHE A 49 0.05 -0.14 0.65
N VAL A 50 1.16 -0.20 1.38
CA VAL A 50 2.39 0.50 0.99
C VAL A 50 2.93 -0.04 -0.34
N VAL A 51 2.98 -1.37 -0.52
CA VAL A 51 3.37 -2.01 -1.79
C VAL A 51 2.47 -1.56 -2.94
N ARG A 52 1.16 -1.44 -2.71
CA ARG A 52 0.22 -0.92 -3.68
C ARG A 52 0.60 0.50 -4.11
N CYS A 53 0.93 1.39 -3.17
CA CYS A 53 1.38 2.75 -3.50
C CYS A 53 2.67 2.77 -4.32
N TYR A 54 3.68 1.95 -3.96
CA TYR A 54 4.91 1.84 -4.77
C TYR A 54 4.62 1.38 -6.20
N ARG A 55 3.81 0.33 -6.37
CA ARG A 55 3.54 -0.22 -7.70
C ARG A 55 2.67 0.69 -8.55
N LEU A 56 1.59 1.21 -8.00
CA LEU A 56 0.61 1.97 -8.79
C LEU A 56 1.04 3.42 -9.02
N CYS A 57 1.70 4.05 -8.06
CA CYS A 57 2.19 5.43 -8.23
C CYS A 57 3.57 5.43 -8.92
N LEU A 58 4.52 4.67 -8.38
CA LEU A 58 5.93 4.76 -8.80
C LEU A 58 6.31 3.77 -9.90
N ASN A 59 5.51 2.73 -10.14
CA ASN A 59 5.81 1.65 -11.11
C ASN A 59 7.14 0.94 -10.79
N ARG A 60 7.38 0.67 -9.52
CA ARG A 60 8.49 -0.16 -9.05
C ARG A 60 8.09 -0.95 -7.82
N ASP A 61 8.86 -1.99 -7.51
CA ASP A 61 8.81 -2.63 -6.21
C ASP A 61 9.49 -1.75 -5.15
N ALA A 62 9.02 -1.89 -3.92
CA ALA A 62 9.59 -1.21 -2.78
C ALA A 62 10.89 -1.89 -2.34
N ASP A 63 11.86 -1.10 -1.91
CA ASP A 63 13.00 -1.61 -1.14
C ASP A 63 12.62 -1.80 0.34
N LYS A 64 13.46 -2.55 1.08
CA LYS A 64 13.20 -2.90 2.48
C LYS A 64 13.07 -1.65 3.37
N ASP A 65 13.97 -0.69 3.19
CA ASP A 65 14.03 0.50 4.04
C ASP A 65 12.81 1.40 3.82
N GLY A 66 12.40 1.55 2.55
CA GLY A 66 11.17 2.24 2.17
C GLY A 66 9.91 1.58 2.73
N LEU A 67 9.79 0.25 2.64
CA LEU A 67 8.67 -0.47 3.25
C LEU A 67 8.61 -0.23 4.75
N ASN A 68 9.73 -0.40 5.44
CA ASN A 68 9.79 -0.19 6.89
C ASN A 68 9.47 1.25 7.28
N TYR A 69 9.97 2.23 6.54
CA TYR A 69 9.68 3.65 6.79
C TYR A 69 8.18 3.94 6.70
N TRP A 70 7.52 3.58 5.60
CA TRP A 70 6.10 3.88 5.42
C TRP A 70 5.20 3.05 6.35
N CYS A 71 5.52 1.77 6.54
CA CYS A 71 4.79 0.92 7.48
C CYS A 71 4.90 1.45 8.91
N SER A 72 6.10 1.85 9.35
CA SER A 72 6.30 2.44 10.67
C SER A 72 5.42 3.66 10.87
N ASN A 73 5.32 4.56 9.90
CA ASN A 73 4.53 5.78 10.03
C ASN A 73 3.02 5.50 10.16
N ILE A 74 2.50 4.52 9.42
CA ILE A 74 1.09 4.13 9.52
C ILE A 74 0.84 3.44 10.87
N LEU A 75 1.71 2.49 11.26
CA LEU A 75 1.59 1.73 12.50
C LEU A 75 1.71 2.61 13.76
N SER A 76 2.53 3.66 13.72
CA SER A 76 2.65 4.62 14.81
C SER A 76 1.63 5.75 14.74
N HIS A 77 0.68 5.71 13.79
CA HIS A 77 -0.33 6.74 13.55
C HIS A 77 0.25 8.15 13.33
N THR A 78 1.51 8.27 12.89
CA THR A 78 2.13 9.55 12.53
C THR A 78 1.74 9.99 11.12
N LYS A 79 1.25 9.05 10.30
CA LYS A 79 0.62 9.31 9.00
C LYS A 79 -0.61 8.44 8.82
N THR A 80 -1.65 9.03 8.25
CA THR A 80 -2.81 8.33 7.72
C THR A 80 -2.49 7.64 6.38
N ALA A 81 -3.40 6.80 5.89
CA ALA A 81 -3.32 6.25 4.54
C ALA A 81 -3.34 7.34 3.46
N LYS A 82 -4.14 8.40 3.65
CA LYS A 82 -4.18 9.56 2.74
C LYS A 82 -2.84 10.29 2.68
N GLU A 83 -2.26 10.61 3.83
CA GLU A 83 -0.95 11.28 3.90
C GLU A 83 0.19 10.40 3.37
N THR A 84 0.08 9.09 3.55
CA THR A 84 1.01 8.12 2.95
C THR A 84 0.90 8.17 1.43
N ALA A 85 -0.31 7.98 0.87
CA ALA A 85 -0.52 8.03 -0.58
C ALA A 85 -0.13 9.39 -1.19
N TRP A 86 -0.37 10.50 -0.47
CA TRP A 86 0.12 11.83 -0.81
C TRP A 86 1.63 11.85 -0.97
N GLY A 87 2.35 11.27 -0.01
CA GLY A 87 3.81 11.15 -0.02
C GLY A 87 4.36 10.41 -1.24
N PHE A 88 3.57 9.52 -1.87
CA PHE A 88 3.92 8.89 -3.13
C PHE A 88 3.57 9.76 -4.34
N ILE A 89 2.31 10.21 -4.44
CA ILE A 89 1.79 10.94 -5.60
C ILE A 89 2.47 12.31 -5.80
N PHE A 90 2.82 12.99 -4.72
CA PHE A 90 3.50 14.29 -4.78
C PHE A 90 5.00 14.21 -4.50
N SER A 91 5.57 13.01 -4.52
CA SER A 91 7.03 12.84 -4.43
C SER A 91 7.73 13.39 -5.67
N SER A 92 8.99 13.80 -5.50
CA SER A 92 9.86 14.15 -6.63
C SER A 92 10.00 13.01 -7.64
N GLU A 93 9.94 11.75 -7.18
CA GLU A 93 9.98 10.56 -8.04
C GLU A 93 8.74 10.49 -8.95
N PHE A 94 7.54 10.64 -8.39
CA PHE A 94 6.31 10.64 -9.19
C PHE A 94 6.24 11.84 -10.13
N LEU A 95 6.55 13.04 -9.64
CA LEU A 95 6.57 14.25 -10.46
C LEU A 95 7.59 14.16 -11.61
N GLY A 96 8.74 13.52 -11.37
CA GLY A 96 9.75 13.26 -12.39
C GLY A 96 9.30 12.34 -13.53
N LYS A 97 8.21 11.57 -13.35
CA LYS A 97 7.62 10.74 -14.42
C LYS A 97 6.88 11.56 -15.47
N ASN A 98 6.58 12.83 -15.18
CA ASN A 98 5.91 13.77 -16.09
C ASN A 98 4.65 13.17 -16.77
N VAL A 99 3.83 12.48 -15.98
CA VAL A 99 2.63 11.80 -16.50
C VAL A 99 1.60 12.82 -16.99
N SER A 100 0.86 12.45 -18.04
CA SER A 100 -0.28 13.25 -18.53
C SER A 100 -1.38 13.34 -17.47
N ASP A 101 -2.30 14.31 -17.60
CA ASP A 101 -3.46 14.41 -16.70
C ASP A 101 -4.36 13.17 -16.76
N ALA A 102 -4.54 12.61 -17.95
CA ALA A 102 -5.31 11.39 -18.12
C ALA A 102 -4.66 10.19 -17.40
N ASP A 103 -3.34 10.05 -17.50
CA ASP A 103 -2.62 8.97 -16.81
C ASP A 103 -2.56 9.20 -15.30
N TYR A 104 -2.42 10.45 -14.86
CA TYR A 104 -2.54 10.82 -13.45
C TYR A 104 -3.89 10.37 -12.88
N ILE A 105 -5.01 10.71 -13.53
CA ILE A 105 -6.35 10.30 -13.10
C ILE A 105 -6.48 8.77 -13.08
N ARG A 106 -6.00 8.06 -14.11
CA ARG A 106 -6.01 6.58 -14.13
C ARG A 106 -5.22 5.97 -12.97
N ILE A 107 -4.07 6.55 -12.63
CA ILE A 107 -3.28 6.12 -11.47
C ILE A 107 -4.08 6.33 -10.17
N LEU A 108 -4.83 7.43 -10.04
CA LEU A 108 -5.69 7.66 -8.88
C LEU A 108 -6.83 6.65 -8.81
N TYR A 109 -7.52 6.37 -9.91
CA TYR A 109 -8.56 5.32 -9.96
C TYR A 109 -8.03 3.97 -9.49
N ARG A 110 -6.87 3.56 -10.03
CA ARG A 110 -6.23 2.31 -9.61
C ARG A 110 -5.84 2.40 -8.15
N THR A 111 -5.12 3.42 -7.71
CA THR A 111 -4.58 3.51 -6.35
C THR A 111 -5.67 3.55 -5.28
N PHE A 112 -6.70 4.39 -5.48
CA PHE A 112 -7.69 4.70 -4.45
C PHE A 112 -8.98 3.88 -4.55
N LEU A 113 -9.34 3.36 -5.72
CA LEU A 113 -10.63 2.69 -5.96
C LEU A 113 -10.50 1.22 -6.42
N ASP A 114 -9.28 0.75 -6.67
CA ASP A 114 -9.01 -0.63 -7.14
C ASP A 114 -9.75 -1.02 -8.43
N ARG A 115 -9.88 -0.06 -9.33
CA ARG A 115 -10.51 -0.25 -10.64
C ARG A 115 -9.93 0.69 -11.69
N GLU A 116 -10.19 0.37 -12.96
CA GLU A 116 -9.93 1.30 -14.07
C GLU A 116 -10.96 2.44 -14.07
N SER A 117 -10.56 3.59 -14.62
CA SER A 117 -11.49 4.67 -14.92
C SER A 117 -12.44 4.25 -16.04
N ASP A 118 -13.73 4.52 -15.88
CA ASP A 118 -14.65 4.50 -17.01
C ASP A 118 -14.50 5.79 -17.84
N PRO A 119 -14.92 5.81 -19.13
CA PRO A 119 -14.72 6.97 -20.00
C PRO A 119 -15.38 8.25 -19.48
N ILE A 120 -16.54 8.14 -18.84
CA ILE A 120 -17.29 9.29 -18.32
C ILE A 120 -16.56 9.85 -17.10
N GLY A 121 -16.22 9.01 -16.12
CA GLY A 121 -15.49 9.40 -14.93
C GLY A 121 -14.13 10.04 -15.24
N LEU A 122 -13.38 9.47 -16.20
CA LEU A 122 -12.13 10.07 -16.66
C LEU A 122 -12.36 11.46 -17.26
N GLN A 123 -13.36 11.61 -18.14
CA GLN A 123 -13.65 12.90 -18.78
C GLN A 123 -14.06 13.95 -17.75
N THR A 124 -14.88 13.59 -16.76
CA THR A 124 -15.28 14.52 -15.68
C THR A 124 -14.08 15.10 -14.96
N TRP A 125 -13.11 14.27 -14.56
CA TRP A 125 -11.90 14.77 -13.87
C TRP A 125 -10.97 15.56 -14.79
N LEU A 126 -10.92 15.22 -16.08
CA LEU A 126 -10.18 16.01 -17.08
C LEU A 126 -10.80 17.40 -17.26
N ASP A 127 -12.13 17.50 -17.27
CA ASP A 127 -12.84 18.78 -17.38
C ASP A 127 -12.61 19.65 -16.14
N GLU A 128 -12.55 19.06 -14.94
CA GLU A 128 -12.16 19.78 -13.72
C GLU A 128 -10.75 20.40 -13.85
N LEU A 129 -9.77 19.64 -14.33
CA LEU A 129 -8.43 20.15 -14.59
C LEU A 129 -8.42 21.23 -15.68
N ALA A 130 -9.17 21.04 -16.76
CA ALA A 130 -9.30 22.02 -17.85
C ALA A 130 -9.98 23.32 -17.38
N SER A 131 -10.83 23.26 -16.35
CA SER A 131 -11.45 24.43 -15.71
C SER A 131 -10.52 25.20 -14.76
N GLY A 132 -9.29 24.70 -14.55
CA GLY A 132 -8.28 25.33 -13.71
C GLY A 132 -8.14 24.72 -12.31
N GLN A 133 -8.82 23.60 -12.01
CA GLN A 133 -8.56 22.87 -10.76
C GLN A 133 -7.17 22.24 -10.76
N SER A 134 -6.62 22.05 -9.57
CA SER A 134 -5.30 21.46 -9.41
C SER A 134 -5.36 19.92 -9.39
N ARG A 135 -4.22 19.27 -9.67
CA ARG A 135 -4.07 17.83 -9.43
C ARG A 135 -4.29 17.44 -7.97
N GLU A 136 -4.00 18.34 -7.04
CA GLU A 136 -4.33 18.18 -5.61
C GLU A 136 -5.84 18.16 -5.36
N HIS A 137 -6.62 19.02 -6.03
CA HIS A 137 -8.07 18.97 -5.95
C HIS A 137 -8.60 17.60 -6.38
N VAL A 138 -8.13 17.11 -7.54
CA VAL A 138 -8.49 15.78 -8.03
C VAL A 138 -8.06 14.69 -7.04
N PHE A 139 -6.81 14.72 -6.53
CA PHE A 139 -6.33 13.78 -5.52
C PHE A 139 -7.26 13.69 -4.31
N ASN A 140 -7.66 14.85 -3.75
CA ASN A 140 -8.54 14.90 -2.59
C ASN A 140 -9.91 14.29 -2.90
N GLY A 141 -10.44 14.50 -4.11
CA GLY A 141 -11.66 13.84 -4.57
C GLY A 141 -11.63 12.31 -4.49
N PHE A 142 -10.50 11.69 -4.79
CA PHE A 142 -10.29 10.24 -4.64
C PHE A 142 -9.99 9.85 -3.19
N ALA A 143 -9.07 10.56 -2.53
CA ALA A 143 -8.58 10.23 -1.21
C ALA A 143 -9.60 10.45 -0.08
N ASP A 144 -10.61 11.29 -0.31
CA ASP A 144 -11.69 11.52 0.66
C ASP A 144 -12.96 10.70 0.32
N SER A 145 -12.91 9.88 -0.73
CA SER A 145 -14.05 9.08 -1.17
C SER A 145 -14.39 7.96 -0.19
N SER A 146 -15.67 7.60 -0.14
CA SER A 146 -16.14 6.43 0.62
C SER A 146 -15.57 5.10 0.09
N GLU A 147 -15.25 5.04 -1.21
CA GLU A 147 -14.57 3.90 -1.83
C GLU A 147 -13.15 3.75 -1.29
N PHE A 148 -12.36 4.82 -1.20
CA PHE A 148 -11.02 4.75 -0.61
C PHE A 148 -11.05 4.31 0.85
N ARG A 149 -12.03 4.81 1.63
CA ARG A 149 -12.23 4.32 3.00
C ARG A 149 -12.47 2.81 3.05
N LYS A 150 -13.24 2.25 2.10
CA LYS A 150 -13.43 0.79 2.00
C LYS A 150 -12.13 0.06 1.64
N ILE A 151 -11.32 0.63 0.75
CA ILE A 151 -9.98 0.10 0.43
C ILE A 151 -9.10 0.07 1.69
N CYS A 152 -8.98 1.17 2.43
CA CYS A 152 -8.22 1.22 3.69
C CYS A 152 -8.71 0.16 4.69
N ASN A 153 -10.02 0.04 4.88
CA ASN A 153 -10.61 -0.97 5.77
C ASN A 153 -10.26 -2.40 5.35
N SER A 154 -10.20 -2.69 4.05
CA SER A 154 -9.79 -4.02 3.55
C SER A 154 -8.32 -4.36 3.84
N TYR A 155 -7.50 -3.33 4.07
CA TYR A 155 -6.11 -3.45 4.54
C TYR A 155 -6.01 -3.35 6.08
N GLY A 156 -7.12 -3.28 6.80
CA GLY A 156 -7.13 -3.11 8.27
C GLY A 156 -6.58 -1.76 8.74
N ILE A 157 -6.60 -0.74 7.88
CA ILE A 157 -6.19 0.64 8.21
C ILE A 157 -7.46 1.43 8.58
N GLN A 158 -7.47 2.00 9.79
CA GLN A 158 -8.59 2.79 10.34
C GLN A 158 -8.37 4.29 10.18
#